data_AF-A0A8I3AE54-F1
#
_entry.id   AF-A0A8I3AE54-F1
#
_cell.length_a   1.000
_cell.length_b   1.000
_cell.length_c   1.000
_cell.angle_alpha   90.00
_cell.angle_beta   90.00
_cell.angle_gamma   90.00
#
_symmetry.space_group_name_H-M   'P 1'
#
loop_
_entity.id
_entity.type
_entity.pdbx_description
1 polymer ?
#
loop_
_entity_poly.entity_id
_entity_poly.type
_entity_poly.pdbx_seq_one_letter_code
_entity_poly.pdbx_strand_id
1 'polypeptide(L)'
;MESSLAYHEPHITTIVILCSFLLLLNIINYALDRIVYCGLIGQVLLGIAWGTPGFQWLERDLENAAMQLGYIGLLLIVYEGGLATSFRSLKATLSF
;
A
#
# COMPACT_ATOMS: atom_id res chain seq x y z
N MET A 1 -26.73 -18.62 8.43
CA MET A 1 -25.76 -18.79 7.32
C MET A 1 -26.13 -17.75 6.28
N GLU A 2 -25.48 -16.59 6.31
CA GLU A 2 -25.59 -15.58 5.25
C GLU A 2 -24.86 -16.15 4.02
N SER A 3 -25.61 -16.51 2.97
CA SER A 3 -25.12 -17.30 1.83
C SER A 3 -24.41 -16.46 0.75
N SER A 4 -24.41 -15.13 0.87
CA SER A 4 -23.75 -14.22 -0.05
C SER A 4 -23.77 -12.82 0.56
N LEU A 5 -22.69 -12.05 0.42
CA LEU A 5 -22.75 -10.61 0.68
C LEU A 5 -23.79 -10.02 -0.27
N ALA A 6 -24.90 -9.52 0.27
CA ALA A 6 -25.90 -8.82 -0.53
C ALA A 6 -25.21 -7.64 -1.23
N TYR A 7 -25.19 -7.65 -2.56
CA TYR A 7 -24.61 -6.55 -3.33
C TYR A 7 -25.39 -5.29 -3.01
N HIS A 8 -24.72 -4.36 -2.34
CA HIS A 8 -25.21 -3.00 -2.19
C HIS A 8 -24.52 -2.16 -3.24
N GLU A 9 -25.29 -1.60 -4.17
CA GLU A 9 -24.73 -0.77 -5.23
C GLU A 9 -24.09 0.47 -4.58
N PRO A 10 -22.77 0.63 -4.68
CA PRO A 10 -22.10 1.78 -4.11
C PRO A 10 -22.48 3.03 -4.90
N HIS A 11 -22.51 4.18 -4.22
CA HIS A 11 -22.81 5.45 -4.87
C HIS A 11 -21.78 5.74 -5.98
N ILE A 12 -22.23 6.33 -7.10
CA ILE A 12 -21.37 6.67 -8.25
C ILE A 12 -20.15 7.49 -7.83
N THR A 13 -20.29 8.39 -6.85
CA THR A 13 -19.17 9.17 -6.29
C THR A 13 -18.04 8.28 -5.77
N THR A 14 -18.35 7.19 -5.07
CA THR A 14 -17.35 6.26 -4.53
C THR A 14 -16.57 5.60 -5.66
N ILE A 15 -17.26 5.13 -6.71
CA ILE A 15 -16.63 4.51 -7.87
C ILE A 15 -15.69 5.50 -8.57
N VAL A 16 -16.14 6.74 -8.78
CA VAL A 16 -15.32 7.78 -9.41
C VAL A 16 -14.09 8.11 -8.57
N ILE A 17 -14.23 8.21 -7.25
CA ILE A 17 -13.10 8.43 -6.34
C ILE A 17 -12.11 7.26 -6.44
N LEU A 18 -12.57 6.01 -6.35
CA LEU A 18 -11.69 4.84 -6.47
C LEU A 18 -10.98 4.80 -7.83
N CYS A 19 -11.71 5.03 -8.94
CA CYS A 19 -11.11 5.10 -10.27
C CYS A 19 -10.05 6.20 -10.35
N SER A 20 -10.35 7.39 -9.83
CA SER A 20 -9.38 8.50 -9.81
C SER A 20 -8.14 8.15 -9.01
N PHE A 21 -8.31 7.53 -7.84
CA PHE A 21 -7.23 7.10 -6.96
C PHE A 21 -6.33 6.06 -7.65
N LEU A 22 -6.92 5.03 -8.26
CA LEU A 22 -6.16 3.99 -8.96
C LEU A 22 -5.41 4.51 -10.19
N LEU A 23 -6.05 5.37 -10.99
CA LEU A 23 -5.40 5.99 -12.14
C LEU A 23 -4.24 6.87 -11.71
N LEU A 24 -4.44 7.70 -10.69
CA LEU A 24 -3.43 8.63 -10.23
C LEU A 24 -2.26 7.91 -9.55
N LEU A 25 -2.51 6.82 -8.81
CA LEU A 25 -1.46 5.95 -8.28
C LEU A 25 -0.57 5.37 -9.38
N ASN A 26 -1.17 4.89 -10.47
CA ASN A 26 -0.43 4.32 -11.59
C ASN A 26 0.37 5.40 -12.35
N ILE A 27 -0.23 6.55 -12.60
CA ILE A 27 0.42 7.67 -13.28
C ILE A 27 1.62 8.18 -12.46
N ILE A 28 1.43 8.39 -11.15
CA ILE A 28 2.48 8.86 -10.26
C ILE A 28 3.60 7.83 -10.14
N ASN A 29 3.27 6.54 -10.01
CA ASN A 29 4.29 5.50 -9.98
C ASN A 29 5.14 5.53 -11.26
N TYR A 30 4.49 5.52 -12.44
CA TYR A 30 5.20 5.58 -13.72
C TYR A 30 6.06 6.84 -13.87
N ALA A 31 5.52 8.01 -13.50
CA ALA A 31 6.23 9.27 -13.61
C ALA A 31 7.44 9.34 -12.66
N LEU A 32 7.28 8.95 -11.40
CA LEU A 32 8.36 9.03 -10.40
C LEU A 32 9.40 7.92 -10.58
N ASP A 33 9.01 6.74 -11.05
CA ASP A 33 9.98 5.71 -11.40
C ASP A 33 10.92 6.20 -12.51
N ARG A 34 10.36 6.91 -13.50
CA ARG A 34 11.12 7.47 -14.62
C ARG A 34 11.98 8.68 -14.25
N ILE A 35 11.60 9.46 -13.24
CA ILE A 35 12.31 10.70 -12.86
C ILE A 35 13.26 10.49 -11.68
N VAL A 36 12.83 9.77 -10.64
CA VAL A 36 13.48 9.70 -9.32
C VAL A 36 13.86 8.26 -8.94
N TYR A 37 13.53 7.24 -9.74
CA TYR A 37 13.69 5.82 -9.41
C TYR A 37 13.08 5.42 -8.06
N CYS A 38 12.09 6.20 -7.60
CA CYS A 38 11.46 6.04 -6.28
C CYS A 38 9.94 6.10 -6.42
N GLY A 39 9.38 5.28 -7.32
CA GLY A 39 7.93 5.23 -7.56
C GLY A 39 7.11 4.95 -6.29
N LEU A 40 7.68 4.18 -5.36
CA LEU A 40 7.03 3.81 -4.10
C LEU A 40 6.72 5.02 -3.21
N ILE A 41 7.63 6.01 -3.11
CA ILE A 41 7.40 7.16 -2.21
C ILE A 41 6.21 8.00 -2.67
N GLY A 42 6.02 8.15 -3.98
CA GLY A 42 4.88 8.87 -4.54
C GLY A 42 3.56 8.17 -4.27
N GLN A 43 3.54 6.84 -4.35
CA GLN A 43 2.34 6.07 -4.03
C GLN A 43 1.94 6.23 -2.56
N VAL A 44 2.92 6.24 -1.64
CA VAL A 44 2.66 6.45 -0.21
C VAL A 44 2.13 7.86 0.05
N LEU A 45 2.77 8.89 -0.52
CA LEU A 45 2.32 10.29 -0.37
C LEU A 45 0.90 10.49 -0.93
N LEU A 46 0.61 9.89 -2.08
CA LEU A 46 -0.73 9.97 -2.66
C LEU A 46 -1.78 9.25 -1.81
N GLY A 47 -1.43 8.08 -1.26
CA GLY A 47 -2.26 7.36 -0.31
C GLY A 47 -2.62 8.20 0.92
N ILE A 48 -1.65 8.89 1.50
CA ILE A 48 -1.86 9.80 2.65
C ILE A 48 -2.72 11.00 2.27
N ALA A 49 -2.53 11.55 1.06
CA ALA A 49 -3.30 12.69 0.58
C ALA A 49 -4.78 12.33 0.38
N TRP A 50 -5.08 11.19 -0.24
CA TRP A 50 -6.46 10.76 -0.52
C TRP A 50 -7.18 10.15 0.69
N GLY A 51 -6.44 9.50 1.59
CA GLY A 51 -6.95 8.87 2.82
C GLY A 51 -6.97 9.82 4.03
N THR A 52 -7.03 9.22 5.22
CA THR A 52 -6.96 9.93 6.51
C THR A 52 -5.50 10.15 6.94
N PRO A 53 -5.07 11.36 7.39
CA PRO A 53 -5.83 12.57 7.71
C PRO A 53 -5.95 13.62 6.59
N GLY A 54 -5.72 13.25 5.32
CA GLY A 54 -5.75 14.15 4.17
C GLY A 54 -7.16 14.58 3.76
N PHE A 55 -7.55 14.28 2.53
CA PHE A 55 -8.87 14.61 1.99
C PHE A 55 -10.00 13.70 2.52
N GLN A 56 -9.66 12.54 3.10
CA GLN A 56 -10.62 11.55 3.62
C GLN A 56 -11.67 11.13 2.58
N TRP A 57 -11.27 11.07 1.31
CA TRP A 57 -12.15 10.66 0.21
C TRP A 57 -12.27 9.14 0.12
N LEU A 58 -11.31 8.42 0.70
CA LEU A 58 -11.32 6.96 0.73
C LEU A 58 -12.25 6.44 1.82
N GLU A 59 -13.05 5.44 1.49
CA GLU A 59 -13.95 4.82 2.44
C GLU A 59 -13.17 4.08 3.52
N ARG A 60 -13.63 4.15 4.77
CA ARG A 60 -12.92 3.57 5.92
C ARG A 60 -12.70 2.07 5.80
N ASP A 61 -13.64 1.35 5.18
CA ASP A 61 -13.49 -0.09 4.97
C ASP A 61 -12.34 -0.41 4.01
N LEU A 62 -12.12 0.42 3.00
CA LEU A 62 -10.98 0.30 2.10
C LEU A 62 -9.66 0.67 2.80
N GLU A 63 -9.65 1.72 3.63
CA GLU A 63 -8.48 2.05 4.47
C GLU A 63 -8.12 0.89 5.40
N ASN A 64 -9.12 0.28 6.05
CA ASN A 64 -8.94 -0.86 6.94
C ASN A 64 -8.40 -2.09 6.19
N ALA A 65 -8.97 -2.41 5.02
CA ALA A 65 -8.49 -3.51 4.18
C ALA A 65 -7.04 -3.27 3.70
N ALA A 66 -6.72 -2.05 3.28
CA ALA A 66 -5.37 -1.67 2.89
C ALA A 66 -4.38 -1.78 4.06
N MET A 67 -4.77 -1.37 5.28
CA MET A 67 -3.94 -1.55 6.48
C MET A 67 -3.69 -3.02 6.78
N GLN A 68 -4.70 -3.89 6.71
CA GLN A 68 -4.54 -5.33 6.93
C GLN A 68 -3.55 -5.95 5.92
N LEU A 69 -3.67 -5.60 4.64
CA LEU A 69 -2.71 -5.99 3.62
C LEU A 69 -1.31 -5.42 3.89
N GLY A 70 -1.23 -4.18 4.36
CA GLY A 70 0.03 -3.54 4.75
C GLY A 70 0.74 -4.27 5.90
N TYR A 71 0.00 -4.71 6.92
CA TYR A 71 0.55 -5.53 8.01
C TYR A 71 1.13 -6.85 7.50
N ILE A 72 0.40 -7.54 6.62
CA ILE A 72 0.90 -8.77 5.99
C ILE A 72 2.15 -8.47 5.17
N GLY A 73 2.13 -7.41 4.36
CA GLY A 73 3.28 -6.97 3.57
C GLY A 73 4.51 -6.69 4.41
N LEU A 74 4.35 -6.01 5.56
CA LEU A 74 5.46 -5.72 6.47
C LEU A 74 6.08 -7.00 7.05
N LEU A 75 5.25 -7.96 7.46
CA LEU A 75 5.73 -9.25 7.95
C LEU A 75 6.53 -10.00 6.87
N LEU A 76 6.04 -9.99 5.62
CA LEU A 76 6.73 -10.61 4.49
C LEU A 76 8.06 -9.91 4.18
N ILE A 77 8.11 -8.58 4.23
CA ILE A 77 9.36 -7.81 4.02
C ILE A 77 10.40 -8.16 5.08
N VAL A 78 10.00 -8.23 6.35
CA VAL A 78 10.90 -8.63 7.45
C VAL A 78 11.38 -10.07 7.27
N TYR A 79 10.49 -10.96 6.85
CA TYR A 79 10.83 -12.37 6.59
C TYR A 79 11.85 -12.52 5.45
N GLU A 80 11.59 -11.93 4.29
CA GLU A 80 12.51 -11.93 3.14
C GLU A 80 13.84 -11.27 3.48
N GLY A 81 13.83 -10.14 4.19
CA GLY A 81 15.03 -9.49 4.68
C GLY A 81 15.86 -10.38 5.63
N GLY A 82 15.18 -11.15 6.48
CA GLY A 82 15.82 -12.12 7.39
C GLY A 82 16.45 -13.31 6.65
N LEU A 83 15.79 -13.85 5.62
CA LEU A 83 16.34 -14.93 4.79
C LEU A 83 17.49 -14.47 3.90
N ALA A 84 17.39 -13.27 3.31
CA ALA A 84 18.43 -12.69 2.46
C ALA A 84 19.69 -12.31 3.26
N THR A 85 19.56 -12.12 4.59
CA THR A 85 20.68 -11.80 5.46
C THR A 85 21.44 -13.06 5.85
N SER A 86 22.68 -13.20 5.36
CA SER A 86 23.54 -14.31 5.75
C SER A 86 23.98 -14.17 7.22
N PHE A 87 23.61 -15.13 8.07
CA PHE A 87 24.06 -15.20 9.47
C PHE A 87 25.59 -15.23 9.59
N ARG A 88 26.30 -15.70 8.56
CA ARG A 88 27.77 -15.69 8.49
C ARG A 88 28.32 -14.28 8.35
N SER A 89 27.73 -13.45 7.48
CA SER A 89 28.09 -12.04 7.33
C SER A 89 27.76 -11.26 8.61
N LEU A 90 26.61 -11.52 9.22
CA LEU A 90 26.21 -10.88 10.48
C LEU A 90 27.19 -11.20 11.62
N LYS A 91 27.60 -12.48 11.76
CA LYS A 91 28.55 -12.92 12.79
C LYS A 91 29.96 -12.37 12.55
N ALA A 92 30.39 -12.24 11.29
CA ALA A 92 31.69 -11.67 10.96
C ALA A 92 31.80 -10.16 11.25
N THR A 93 30.69 -9.41 11.18
CA THR A 93 30.64 -7.99 11.56
C THR A 93 30.53 -7.79 13.08
N LEU A 94 29.89 -8.71 13.80
CA LEU A 94 29.71 -8.66 15.26
C LEU A 94 30.86 -9.27 16.06
N SER A 95 31.69 -10.12 15.46
CA SER A 95 32.94 -10.58 16.09
C SER A 95 34.03 -9.52 15.91
N PHE A 96 33.94 -8.45 16.70
CA PHE A 96 35.07 -7.59 17.02
C PHE A 96 35.88 -8.22 18.16
#